data_AF-A0A1V2Q1N5-F1
#
_entry.id   AF-A0A1V2Q1N5-F1
#
_cell.length_a   1.000
_cell.length_b   1.000
_cell.length_c   1.000
_cell.angle_alpha   90.00
_cell.angle_beta   90.00
_cell.angle_gamma   90.00
#
_symmetry.space_group_name_H-M   'P 1'
#
loop_
_entity.id
_entity.type
_entity.pdbx_description
1 polymer ?
#
loop_
_entity_poly.entity_id
_entity_poly.type
_entity_poly.pdbx_seq_one_letter_code
_entity_poly.pdbx_strand_id
1 'polypeptide(L)'
;MAREKSSKGFTPGRAKNLVGVAKVLAPALIPVVAPIAARAAALLSDRYDHYRAGRLGVPVDQLTRYSGRGASLHARIAGFSEALDQLRDTERSYVETTEKRLAQLLAAVRASERMPAPRRRAAHRAVATDLDALEADLLKRLGV
;
A
#
# COMPACT_ATOMS: atom_id res chain seq x y z
N MET A 1 17.64 11.90 49.66
CA MET A 1 18.80 11.46 48.85
C MET A 1 18.50 10.08 48.27
N ALA A 2 18.30 9.93 46.95
CA ALA A 2 18.51 8.66 46.24
C ALA A 2 18.46 8.84 44.70
N ARG A 3 19.66 8.94 44.12
CA ARG A 3 20.14 8.39 42.83
C ARG A 3 19.41 8.73 41.51
N GLU A 4 20.02 9.66 40.79
CA GLU A 4 20.03 9.74 39.32
C GLU A 4 20.40 8.40 38.66
N LYS A 5 19.62 7.99 37.65
CA LYS A 5 20.04 6.97 36.67
C LYS A 5 20.52 7.66 35.40
N SER A 6 21.85 7.71 35.30
CA SER A 6 22.65 8.14 34.16
C SER A 6 22.18 7.53 32.82
N SER A 7 21.97 8.40 31.83
CA SER A 7 21.85 8.06 30.42
C SER A 7 23.18 7.51 29.88
N LYS A 8 23.22 6.22 29.58
CA LYS A 8 24.38 5.58 28.93
C LYS A 8 24.41 5.97 27.45
N GLY A 9 25.20 6.98 27.12
CA GLY A 9 25.56 7.29 25.72
C GLY A 9 26.24 6.09 25.04
N PHE A 10 25.91 5.89 23.75
CA PHE A 10 26.60 4.96 22.87
C PHE A 10 28.05 5.44 22.68
N THR A 11 28.96 4.85 23.44
CA THR A 11 30.39 5.10 23.30
C THR A 11 30.90 4.36 22.07
N PRO A 12 31.77 4.96 21.23
CA PRO A 12 32.24 4.36 19.99
C PRO A 12 32.92 2.99 20.19
N GLY A 13 33.49 2.75 21.38
CA GLY A 13 34.01 1.43 21.76
C GLY A 13 32.94 0.34 21.86
N ARG A 14 31.73 0.65 22.35
CA ARG A 14 30.63 -0.33 22.40
C ARG A 14 30.04 -0.63 21.02
N ALA A 15 30.01 0.36 20.13
CA ALA A 15 29.55 0.15 18.75
C ALA A 15 30.50 -0.81 17.99
N LYS A 16 31.82 -0.64 18.13
CA LYS A 16 32.81 -1.54 17.54
C LYS A 16 32.69 -2.97 18.10
N ASN A 17 32.48 -3.10 19.40
CA ASN A 17 32.28 -4.40 20.04
C ASN A 17 30.97 -5.07 19.60
N LEU A 18 29.88 -4.30 19.42
CA LEU A 18 28.61 -4.80 18.94
C LEU A 18 28.71 -5.35 17.51
N VAL A 19 29.39 -4.64 16.61
CA VAL A 19 29.62 -5.09 15.22
C VAL A 19 30.47 -6.37 15.19
N GLY A 20 31.50 -6.45 16.05
CA GLY A 20 32.31 -7.66 16.19
C GLY A 20 31.50 -8.86 16.70
N VAL A 21 30.68 -8.66 17.73
CA VAL A 21 29.82 -9.70 18.31
C VAL A 21 28.73 -10.13 17.33
N ALA A 22 28.13 -9.18 16.61
CA ALA A 22 27.10 -9.47 15.61
C ALA A 22 27.66 -10.33 14.46
N LYS A 23 28.89 -10.08 14.00
CA LYS A 23 29.52 -10.87 12.92
C LYS A 23 29.77 -12.33 13.30
N VAL A 24 29.97 -12.61 14.59
CA VAL A 24 30.22 -13.97 15.11
C VAL A 24 28.91 -14.68 15.43
N LEU A 25 27.94 -13.98 16.02
CA LEU A 25 26.66 -14.57 16.44
C LEU A 25 25.64 -14.65 15.32
N ALA A 26 25.70 -13.77 14.31
CA ALA A 26 24.73 -13.75 13.23
C ALA A 26 24.63 -15.11 12.52
N PRO A 27 25.71 -15.78 12.07
CA PRO A 27 25.62 -17.06 11.38
C PRO A 27 25.00 -18.19 12.23
N ALA A 28 25.28 -18.18 13.54
CA ALA A 28 24.77 -19.18 14.47
C ALA A 28 23.27 -19.02 14.75
N LEU A 29 22.75 -17.79 14.65
CA LEU A 29 21.34 -17.48 14.86
C LEU A 29 20.50 -17.61 13.58
N ILE A 30 21.12 -17.67 12.39
CA ILE A 30 20.43 -17.89 11.10
C ILE A 30 19.43 -19.05 11.17
N PRO A 31 19.78 -20.28 11.57
CA PRO A 31 18.86 -21.42 11.52
C PRO A 31 17.65 -21.29 12.47
N VAL A 32 17.74 -20.48 13.52
CA VAL A 32 16.65 -20.27 14.49
C VAL A 32 15.76 -19.10 14.08
N VAL A 33 16.37 -18.02 13.59
CA VAL A 33 15.66 -16.78 13.24
C VAL A 33 15.05 -16.88 11.84
N ALA A 34 15.68 -17.58 10.91
CA ALA A 34 15.18 -17.76 9.54
C ALA A 34 13.76 -18.32 9.46
N PRO A 35 13.39 -19.43 10.15
CA PRO A 35 12.02 -19.95 10.09
C PRO A 35 10.99 -19.01 10.74
N ILE A 36 11.36 -18.24 11.76
CA ILE A 36 10.47 -17.29 12.42
C ILE A 36 10.24 -16.06 11.54
N ALA A 37 11.30 -15.53 10.92
CA ALA A 37 11.22 -14.46 9.95
C ALA A 37 10.44 -14.87 8.70
N ALA A 38 10.62 -16.10 8.21
CA ALA A 38 9.86 -16.65 7.10
C ALA A 38 8.36 -16.78 7.42
N ARG A 39 8.00 -17.18 8.66
CA ARG A 39 6.59 -17.23 9.11
C ARG A 39 5.98 -15.84 9.28
N ALA A 40 6.76 -14.86 9.75
CA ALA A 40 6.31 -13.47 9.81
C ALA A 40 6.08 -12.88 8.40
N ALA A 41 6.96 -13.22 7.44
CA ALA A 41 6.77 -12.85 6.03
C ALA A 41 5.56 -13.56 5.39
N ALA A 42 5.28 -14.81 5.76
CA ALA A 42 4.11 -15.55 5.28
C ALA A 42 2.78 -14.91 5.75
N LEU A 43 2.72 -14.39 6.98
CA LEU A 43 1.54 -13.66 7.48
C LEU A 43 1.32 -12.30 6.79
N LEU A 44 2.39 -11.67 6.28
CA LEU A 44 2.31 -10.48 5.42
C LEU A 44 1.89 -10.85 3.98
N SER A 45 2.28 -12.03 3.51
CA SER A 45 1.98 -12.54 2.16
C SER A 45 0.53 -13.03 2.02
N ASP A 46 -0.09 -13.49 3.11
CA ASP A 46 -1.47 -14.00 3.12
C ASP A 46 -2.49 -12.93 2.68
N ARG A 47 -2.20 -11.64 2.94
CA ARG A 47 -3.03 -10.52 2.43
C ARG A 47 -2.83 -10.25 0.94
N TYR A 48 -1.69 -10.61 0.38
CA TYR A 48 -1.39 -10.46 -1.05
C TYR A 48 -2.03 -11.57 -1.89
N ASP A 49 -2.15 -12.78 -1.34
CA ASP A 49 -2.77 -13.91 -2.03
C ASP A 49 -4.30 -13.79 -2.19
N HIS A 50 -4.98 -13.03 -1.32
CA HIS A 50 -6.40 -12.70 -1.53
C HIS A 50 -6.63 -11.79 -2.75
N TYR A 51 -5.64 -10.99 -3.16
CA TYR A 51 -5.69 -10.27 -4.45
C TYR A 51 -5.43 -11.19 -5.66
N ARG A 52 -4.83 -12.36 -5.44
CA ARG A 52 -4.58 -13.40 -6.46
C ARG A 52 -5.70 -14.44 -6.56
N ALA A 53 -6.60 -14.48 -5.58
CA ALA A 53 -7.76 -15.36 -5.52
C ALA A 53 -8.92 -14.96 -6.46
N GLY A 54 -8.68 -14.03 -7.39
CA GLY A 54 -9.53 -13.81 -8.57
C GLY A 54 -9.45 -14.93 -9.63
N ARG A 55 -8.85 -16.09 -9.32
CA ARG A 55 -8.87 -17.30 -10.18
C ARG A 55 -10.21 -18.07 -10.15
N LEU A 56 -11.33 -17.37 -9.94
CA LEU A 56 -12.67 -17.87 -10.26
C LEU A 56 -13.24 -17.22 -11.53
N GLY A 57 -12.38 -17.07 -12.56
CA GLY A 57 -12.87 -17.18 -13.93
C GLY A 57 -12.60 -16.04 -14.89
N VAL A 58 -11.80 -15.01 -14.58
CA VAL A 58 -11.15 -14.20 -15.64
C VAL A 58 -9.84 -13.59 -15.13
N PRO A 59 -8.67 -13.97 -15.68
CA PRO A 59 -7.42 -13.27 -15.43
C PRO A 59 -7.44 -11.95 -16.22
N VAL A 60 -7.54 -10.82 -15.52
CA VAL A 60 -7.19 -9.53 -16.14
C VAL A 60 -5.68 -9.43 -16.08
N ASP A 61 -5.07 -10.02 -17.11
CA ASP A 61 -3.70 -9.83 -17.50
C ASP A 61 -3.32 -8.36 -17.33
N GLN A 62 -2.21 -8.16 -16.65
CA GLN A 62 -1.78 -6.90 -16.08
C GLN A 62 -1.31 -5.87 -17.15
N LEU A 63 -1.42 -6.20 -18.44
CA LEU A 63 -0.74 -5.48 -19.52
C LEU A 63 -1.67 -4.83 -20.57
N THR A 64 -2.98 -5.09 -20.51
CA THR A 64 -4.03 -4.37 -21.29
C THR A 64 -4.68 -3.23 -20.49
N ARG A 65 -4.08 -2.94 -19.33
CA ARG A 65 -4.78 -2.64 -18.07
C ARG A 65 -5.46 -1.27 -17.98
N TYR A 66 -4.98 -0.29 -18.75
CA TYR A 66 -5.54 1.06 -18.83
C TYR A 66 -5.64 1.53 -20.28
N SER A 67 -6.17 0.68 -21.16
CA SER A 67 -6.48 1.06 -22.55
C SER A 67 -7.96 1.44 -22.67
N GLY A 68 -8.28 2.36 -23.58
CA GLY A 68 -9.65 2.82 -23.80
C GLY A 68 -9.88 4.29 -23.48
N ARG A 69 -11.16 4.69 -23.40
CA ARG A 69 -11.54 6.10 -23.30
C ARG A 69 -11.38 6.64 -21.87
N GLY A 70 -11.33 5.75 -20.88
CA GLY A 70 -11.11 6.06 -19.47
C GLY A 70 -9.68 5.87 -18.97
N ALA A 71 -8.71 5.62 -19.86
CA ALA A 71 -7.33 5.25 -19.53
C ALA A 71 -6.66 6.13 -18.45
N SER A 72 -6.84 7.45 -18.53
CA SER A 72 -6.26 8.38 -17.56
C SER A 72 -6.84 8.23 -16.15
N LEU A 73 -8.17 8.11 -16.03
CA LEU A 73 -8.84 7.88 -14.73
C LEU A 73 -8.41 6.55 -14.12
N HIS A 74 -8.29 5.55 -14.98
CA HIS A 74 -7.82 4.21 -14.68
C HIS A 74 -6.40 4.21 -14.07
N ALA A 75 -5.45 4.91 -14.70
CA ALA A 75 -4.10 5.09 -14.17
C ALA A 75 -4.09 5.89 -12.85
N ARG A 76 -4.96 6.91 -12.75
CA ARG A 76 -5.05 7.74 -11.54
C ARG A 76 -5.58 6.96 -10.34
N ILE A 77 -6.60 6.11 -10.53
CA ILE A 77 -7.10 5.19 -9.49
C ILE A 77 -6.00 4.22 -9.03
N ALA A 78 -5.17 3.75 -9.94
CA ALA A 78 -4.04 2.88 -9.64
C ALA A 78 -3.00 3.58 -8.76
N GLY A 79 -2.55 4.76 -9.18
CA GLY A 79 -1.60 5.57 -8.41
C GLY A 79 -2.15 5.97 -7.04
N PHE A 80 -3.46 6.26 -6.93
CA PHE A 80 -4.11 6.49 -5.65
C PHE A 80 -4.01 5.27 -4.73
N SER A 81 -4.27 4.08 -5.27
CA SER A 81 -4.22 2.82 -4.50
C SER A 81 -2.80 2.57 -3.96
N GLU A 82 -1.77 2.88 -4.74
CA GLU A 82 -0.36 2.81 -4.30
C GLU A 82 -0.05 3.85 -3.21
N ALA A 83 -0.58 5.07 -3.33
CA ALA A 83 -0.38 6.10 -2.31
C ALA A 83 -1.06 5.77 -0.97
N LEU A 84 -2.19 5.05 -0.98
CA LEU A 84 -2.87 4.58 0.23
C LEU A 84 -2.05 3.62 1.08
N ASP A 85 -1.10 2.89 0.48
CA ASP A 85 -0.24 1.97 1.24
C ASP A 85 0.60 2.70 2.30
N GLN A 86 0.87 4.00 2.11
CA GLN A 86 1.58 4.83 3.10
C GLN A 86 0.78 5.03 4.41
N LEU A 87 -0.55 4.91 4.35
CA LEU A 87 -1.45 5.07 5.48
C LEU A 87 -1.95 3.73 6.05
N ARG A 88 -1.48 2.59 5.54
CA ARG A 88 -2.07 1.28 5.83
C ARG A 88 -1.90 0.83 7.29
N ASP A 89 -0.78 1.21 7.89
CA ASP A 89 -0.46 0.89 9.27
C ASP A 89 -1.05 1.89 10.28
N THR A 90 -1.28 3.13 9.85
CA THR A 90 -1.71 4.24 10.72
C THR A 90 -3.21 4.52 10.63
N GLU A 91 -3.81 4.39 9.45
CA GLU A 91 -5.21 4.75 9.17
C GLU A 91 -5.98 3.65 8.44
N ARG A 92 -5.93 2.42 8.96
CA ARG A 92 -6.51 1.25 8.32
C ARG A 92 -7.98 1.39 7.91
N SER A 93 -8.84 1.99 8.75
CA SER A 93 -10.26 2.20 8.44
C SER A 93 -10.47 3.13 7.24
N TYR A 94 -9.66 4.18 7.14
CA TYR A 94 -9.66 5.10 6.01
C TYR A 94 -9.21 4.40 4.74
N VAL A 95 -8.13 3.63 4.80
CA VAL A 95 -7.63 2.85 3.65
C VAL A 95 -8.68 1.87 3.16
N GLU A 96 -9.26 1.05 4.03
CA GLU A 96 -10.29 0.07 3.65
C GLU A 96 -11.55 0.72 3.05
N THR A 97 -11.96 1.88 3.58
CA THR A 97 -13.10 2.63 3.06
C THR A 97 -12.78 3.25 1.69
N THR A 98 -11.58 3.80 1.53
CA THR A 98 -11.17 4.46 0.29
C THR A 98 -10.90 3.45 -0.82
N GLU A 99 -10.29 2.29 -0.53
CA GLU A 99 -10.13 1.18 -1.48
C GLU A 99 -11.50 0.73 -2.04
N LYS A 100 -12.52 0.61 -1.18
CA LYS A 100 -13.90 0.30 -1.63
C LYS A 100 -14.46 1.39 -2.54
N ARG A 101 -14.22 2.67 -2.22
CA ARG A 101 -14.66 3.78 -3.06
C ARG A 101 -13.96 3.80 -4.42
N LEU A 102 -12.64 3.55 -4.45
CA LEU A 102 -11.87 3.44 -5.69
C LEU A 102 -12.37 2.28 -6.57
N ALA A 103 -12.73 1.14 -5.98
CA ALA A 103 -13.34 0.03 -6.72
C ALA A 103 -14.69 0.42 -7.34
N GLN A 104 -15.52 1.19 -6.63
CA GLN A 104 -16.79 1.72 -7.16
C GLN A 104 -16.54 2.69 -8.32
N LEU A 105 -15.57 3.60 -8.20
CA LEU A 105 -15.21 4.55 -9.25
C LEU A 105 -14.66 3.82 -10.49
N LEU A 106 -13.83 2.79 -10.30
CA LEU A 106 -13.34 1.95 -11.39
C LEU A 106 -14.47 1.26 -12.14
N ALA A 107 -15.46 0.73 -11.41
CA ALA A 107 -16.66 0.14 -12.01
C ALA A 107 -17.48 1.19 -12.78
N ALA A 108 -17.63 2.41 -12.25
CA ALA A 108 -18.32 3.51 -12.91
C ALA A 108 -17.63 3.93 -14.23
N VAL A 109 -16.29 4.03 -14.25
CA VAL A 109 -15.52 4.31 -15.47
C VAL A 109 -15.80 3.25 -16.53
N ARG A 110 -15.65 1.96 -16.19
CA ARG A 110 -15.93 0.85 -17.12
C ARG A 110 -17.37 0.84 -17.62
N ALA A 111 -18.33 1.12 -16.75
CA ALA A 111 -19.75 1.20 -17.14
C ALA A 111 -19.99 2.36 -18.13
N SER A 112 -19.34 3.50 -17.92
CA SER A 112 -19.49 4.67 -18.77
C SER A 112 -18.90 4.50 -20.17
N GLU A 113 -17.95 3.58 -20.36
CA GLU A 113 -17.35 3.35 -21.68
C GLU A 113 -18.33 2.80 -22.73
N ARG A 114 -19.42 2.18 -22.27
CA ARG A 114 -20.54 1.68 -23.10
C ARG A 114 -21.60 2.75 -23.39
N MET A 115 -21.45 3.96 -22.83
CA MET A 115 -22.40 5.05 -23.03
C MET A 115 -22.07 5.89 -24.28
N PRO A 116 -23.09 6.57 -24.88
CA PRO A 116 -22.86 7.59 -25.90
C PRO A 116 -21.89 8.68 -25.44
N ALA A 117 -21.17 9.28 -26.39
CA ALA A 117 -20.06 10.18 -26.09
C ALA A 117 -20.37 11.32 -25.10
N PRO A 118 -21.51 12.04 -25.20
CA PRO A 118 -21.85 13.10 -24.24
C PRO A 118 -21.99 12.56 -22.81
N ARG A 119 -22.73 11.46 -22.63
CA ARG A 119 -23.01 10.85 -21.33
C ARG A 119 -21.75 10.23 -20.70
N ARG A 120 -20.92 9.58 -21.52
CA ARG A 120 -19.61 9.06 -21.09
C ARG A 120 -18.70 10.17 -20.58
N ARG A 121 -18.57 11.28 -21.32
CA ARG A 121 -17.75 12.43 -20.90
C ARG A 121 -18.24 13.02 -19.58
N ALA A 122 -19.56 13.17 -19.42
CA ALA A 122 -20.15 13.64 -18.16
C ALA A 122 -19.82 12.70 -16.99
N ALA A 123 -19.95 11.39 -17.18
CA ALA A 123 -19.59 10.39 -16.17
C ALA A 123 -18.09 10.42 -15.83
N HIS A 124 -17.20 10.51 -16.84
CA HIS A 124 -15.76 10.63 -16.60
C HIS A 124 -15.41 11.89 -15.79
N ARG A 125 -16.07 13.02 -16.06
CA ARG A 125 -15.85 14.25 -15.26
C ARG A 125 -16.30 14.08 -13.82
N ALA A 126 -17.47 13.47 -13.59
CA ALA A 126 -17.95 13.20 -12.23
C ALA A 126 -16.97 12.30 -11.46
N VAL A 127 -16.46 11.23 -12.09
CA VAL A 127 -15.43 10.38 -11.48
C VAL A 127 -14.14 11.17 -11.21
N ALA A 128 -13.72 12.04 -12.13
CA ALA A 128 -12.54 12.88 -11.92
C ALA A 128 -12.70 13.78 -10.69
N THR A 129 -13.84 14.43 -10.54
CA THR A 129 -14.15 15.29 -9.39
C THR A 129 -14.17 14.50 -8.07
N ASP A 130 -14.74 13.29 -8.07
CA ASP A 130 -14.69 12.41 -6.90
C ASP A 130 -13.25 12.02 -6.53
N LEU A 131 -12.41 11.75 -7.53
CA LEU A 131 -10.98 11.47 -7.29
C LEU A 131 -10.24 12.69 -6.76
N ASP A 132 -10.50 13.89 -7.29
CA ASP A 132 -9.89 15.13 -6.80
C ASP A 132 -10.21 15.34 -5.30
N ALA A 133 -11.46 15.08 -4.90
CA ALA A 133 -11.87 15.20 -3.50
C ALA A 133 -11.20 14.18 -2.59
N LEU A 134 -11.08 12.92 -3.03
CA LEU A 134 -10.36 11.88 -2.29
C LEU A 134 -8.87 12.21 -2.19
N GLU A 135 -8.28 12.77 -3.24
CA GLU A 135 -6.84 13.08 -3.30
C GLU A 135 -6.52 14.23 -2.36
N ALA A 136 -7.38 15.25 -2.32
CA ALA A 136 -7.26 16.31 -1.33
C ALA A 136 -7.36 15.80 0.12
N ASP A 137 -8.21 14.81 0.40
CA ASP A 137 -8.28 14.19 1.73
C ASP A 137 -7.04 13.34 2.05
N LEU A 138 -6.55 12.58 1.06
CA LEU A 138 -5.33 11.79 1.16
C LEU A 138 -4.13 12.68 1.47
N LEU A 139 -3.93 13.77 0.73
CA LEU A 139 -2.83 14.71 0.93
C LEU A 139 -2.85 15.33 2.33
N LYS A 140 -4.03 15.74 2.81
CA LYS A 140 -4.20 16.24 4.19
C LYS A 140 -3.76 15.22 5.24
N ARG A 141 -4.05 13.93 5.03
CA ARG A 141 -3.66 12.84 5.95
C ARG A 141 -2.18 12.53 5.87
N LEU A 142 -1.59 12.65 4.67
CA LEU A 142 -0.14 12.56 4.47
C LEU A 142 0.61 13.79 5.00
N GLY A 143 -0.10 14.87 5.31
CA GLY A 143 0.49 16.10 5.84
C GLY A 143 1.18 16.97 4.80
N VAL A 144 0.75 16.88 3.53
CA VAL A 144 1.28 17.66 2.40
C VAL A 144 0.24 18.58 1.78
#